data_AF-A0A955M449-F1
#
_entry.id   AF-A0A955M449-F1
#
_cell.length_a   1.000
_cell.length_b   1.000
_cell.length_c   1.000
_cell.angle_alpha   90.00
_cell.angle_beta   90.00
_cell.angle_gamma   90.00
#
_symmetry.space_group_name_H-M   'P 1'
#
loop_
_entity.id
_entity.type
_entity.pdbx_description
1 polymer ?
#
loop_
_entity_poly.entity_id
_entity_poly.type
_entity_poly.pdbx_seq_one_letter_code
_entity_poly.pdbx_strand_id
1 'polypeptide(L)'
;RVTSERISKELRESGSDAGGLKVALFNNTGIGGSDIIRFSIPIQCEQNGEIMDVNGDVANWGASLNWGCQDDTCMDADNDCSTLDYAFIEYRLGANNQLIRRVLDNGLTTVKDDVFAVHITDFQTQLSADQNMVTITITASTTTVQNRSISETKILNVLLRNRG
;
A
#
# COMPACT_ATOMS: atom_id res chain seq x y z
N ARG A 1 3.33 13.26 12.00
CA ARG A 1 4.72 12.97 11.53
C ARG A 1 4.92 11.47 11.26
N VAL A 2 4.24 10.58 11.99
CA VAL A 2 4.37 9.10 11.87
C VAL A 2 3.70 8.50 10.62
N THR A 3 2.71 9.18 10.02
CA THR A 3 1.88 8.63 8.94
C THR A 3 2.61 8.49 7.60
N SER A 4 3.32 9.52 7.15
CA SER A 4 3.92 9.51 5.81
C SER A 4 5.15 8.60 5.70
N GLU A 5 5.94 8.48 6.76
CA GLU A 5 7.11 7.60 6.81
C GLU A 5 6.72 6.13 6.64
N ARG A 6 5.59 5.73 7.22
CA ARG A 6 5.09 4.36 7.14
C ARG A 6 4.63 3.99 5.73
N ILE A 7 3.82 4.82 5.06
CA ILE A 7 3.43 4.57 3.66
C ILE A 7 4.69 4.41 2.81
N SER A 8 5.68 5.29 3.00
CA SER A 8 6.92 5.24 2.24
C SER A 8 7.77 4.01 2.52
N LYS A 9 7.71 3.43 3.72
CA LYS A 9 8.43 2.19 4.06
C LYS A 9 7.77 0.99 3.40
N GLU A 10 6.45 0.88 3.51
CA GLU A 10 5.72 -0.24 2.93
C GLU A 10 5.79 -0.23 1.40
N LEU A 11 5.59 0.94 0.78
CA LEU A 11 5.64 1.07 -0.67
C LEU A 11 7.05 0.92 -1.25
N ARG A 12 8.11 1.26 -0.48
CA ARG A 12 9.52 1.02 -0.87
C ARG A 12 9.80 -0.46 -1.12
N GLU A 13 9.15 -1.34 -0.36
CA GLU A 13 9.30 -2.78 -0.50
C GLU A 13 8.49 -3.32 -1.69
N SER A 14 7.76 -2.50 -2.44
CA SER A 14 7.16 -2.93 -3.70
C SER A 14 8.11 -2.75 -4.89
N GLY A 15 7.64 -3.09 -6.08
CA GLY A 15 8.39 -2.93 -7.32
C GLY A 15 7.81 -3.75 -8.48
N SER A 16 8.67 -4.43 -9.24
CA SER A 16 8.32 -5.18 -10.44
C SER A 16 9.17 -6.45 -10.57
N ASP A 17 8.56 -7.52 -11.07
CA ASP A 17 9.26 -8.76 -11.46
C ASP A 17 9.02 -9.07 -12.95
N ALA A 18 9.42 -10.26 -13.40
CA ALA A 18 9.13 -10.78 -14.75
C ALA A 18 7.62 -10.79 -15.09
N GLY A 19 6.74 -10.87 -14.07
CA GLY A 19 5.28 -10.77 -14.18
C GLY A 19 4.73 -9.34 -14.17
N GLY A 20 5.59 -8.32 -14.07
CA GLY A 20 5.24 -6.90 -14.20
C GLY A 20 5.22 -6.11 -12.89
N LEU A 21 4.70 -4.89 -12.97
CA LEU A 21 4.65 -3.96 -11.84
C LEU A 21 3.63 -4.41 -10.79
N LYS A 22 4.07 -4.45 -9.52
CA LYS A 22 3.27 -4.83 -8.35
C LYS A 22 2.66 -3.64 -7.63
N VAL A 23 2.56 -2.51 -8.33
CA VAL A 23 1.93 -1.27 -7.90
C VAL A 23 0.90 -0.88 -8.95
N ALA A 24 -0.32 -0.61 -8.51
CA ALA A 24 -1.41 -0.10 -9.32
C ALA A 24 -1.90 1.23 -8.74
N LEU A 25 -2.07 2.22 -9.64
CA LEU A 25 -2.69 3.50 -9.33
C LEU A 25 -4.04 3.56 -10.02
N PHE A 26 -5.07 3.91 -9.27
CA PHE A 26 -6.42 4.13 -9.78
C PHE A 26 -6.74 5.61 -9.64
N ASN A 27 -6.57 6.33 -10.74
CA ASN A 27 -6.66 7.78 -10.73
C ASN A 27 -8.11 8.24 -10.71
N ASN A 28 -8.45 9.15 -9.80
CA ASN A 28 -9.78 9.75 -9.63
C ASN A 28 -10.93 8.75 -9.42
N THR A 29 -10.65 7.55 -8.90
CA THR A 29 -11.67 6.53 -8.63
C THR A 29 -12.15 6.51 -7.19
N GLY A 30 -11.46 7.22 -6.30
CA GLY A 30 -11.79 7.37 -4.89
C GLY A 30 -12.82 8.45 -4.60
N ILE A 31 -13.15 8.61 -3.33
CA ILE A 31 -14.10 9.62 -2.86
C ILE A 31 -13.55 11.02 -3.17
N GLY A 32 -14.40 11.91 -3.68
CA GLY A 32 -14.03 13.31 -3.95
C GLY A 32 -13.02 13.50 -5.08
N GLY A 33 -12.83 12.50 -5.96
CA GLY A 33 -11.81 12.54 -7.01
C GLY A 33 -10.41 12.23 -6.49
N SER A 34 -10.29 11.67 -5.28
CA SER A 34 -9.01 11.12 -4.79
C SER A 34 -8.61 9.87 -5.56
N ASP A 35 -7.31 9.59 -5.52
CA ASP A 35 -6.75 8.37 -6.07
C ASP A 35 -6.82 7.21 -5.08
N ILE A 36 -6.58 6.00 -5.60
CA ILE A 36 -6.34 4.80 -4.81
C ILE A 36 -5.00 4.23 -5.26
N ILE A 37 -4.14 3.87 -4.31
CA ILE A 37 -2.92 3.11 -4.59
C ILE A 37 -3.02 1.73 -3.98
N ARG A 38 -2.70 0.71 -4.77
CA ARG A 38 -2.65 -0.70 -4.35
C ARG A 38 -1.30 -1.29 -4.72
N PHE A 39 -0.71 -2.06 -3.82
CA PHE A 39 0.56 -2.71 -4.11
C PHE A 39 0.77 -3.99 -3.30
N SER A 40 1.68 -4.82 -3.76
CA SER A 40 2.19 -5.99 -3.04
C SER A 40 3.67 -5.82 -2.73
N ILE A 41 4.16 -6.52 -1.73
CA ILE A 41 5.56 -6.57 -1.30
C ILE A 41 6.04 -8.03 -1.28
N PRO A 42 7.36 -8.29 -1.34
CA PRO A 42 7.89 -9.62 -1.14
C PRO A 42 7.50 -10.18 0.22
N ILE A 43 7.07 -11.43 0.24
CA ILE A 43 6.75 -12.15 1.46
C ILE A 43 7.39 -13.55 1.43
N GLN A 44 7.59 -14.09 2.61
CA GLN A 44 7.83 -15.52 2.78
C GLN A 44 6.46 -16.17 3.04
N CYS A 45 6.05 -17.06 2.13
CA CYS A 45 4.74 -17.70 2.18
C CYS A 45 4.73 -18.96 3.08
N GLU A 46 5.85 -19.68 3.18
CA GLU A 46 5.94 -20.95 3.91
C GLU A 46 7.11 -20.97 4.91
N GLN A 47 7.07 -21.94 5.84
CA GLN A 47 8.10 -22.08 6.86
C GLN A 47 9.42 -22.55 6.25
N ASN A 48 10.43 -21.68 6.29
CA ASN A 48 11.73 -21.80 5.61
C ASN A 48 11.70 -21.58 4.09
N GLY A 49 10.62 -21.03 3.53
CA GLY A 49 10.59 -20.56 2.15
C GLY A 49 11.57 -19.40 1.92
N GLU A 50 12.03 -19.25 0.68
CA GLU A 50 12.89 -18.14 0.29
C GLU A 50 12.05 -16.99 -0.28
N ILE A 51 12.47 -15.75 0.00
CA ILE A 51 11.85 -14.55 -0.58
C ILE A 51 12.18 -14.45 -2.08
N MET A 52 13.30 -15.03 -2.49
CA MET A 52 13.78 -15.06 -3.87
C MET A 52 13.69 -16.49 -4.40
N ASP A 53 13.35 -16.66 -5.68
CA ASP A 53 13.35 -17.95 -6.34
C ASP A 53 14.74 -18.31 -6.91
N VAL A 54 14.85 -19.48 -7.51
CA VAL A 54 16.10 -19.98 -8.13
C VAL A 54 16.61 -19.10 -9.28
N ASN A 55 15.77 -18.26 -9.86
CA ASN A 55 16.11 -17.35 -10.95
C ASN A 55 16.57 -15.98 -10.44
N GLY A 56 16.48 -15.73 -9.14
CA GLY A 56 16.75 -14.43 -8.55
C GLY A 56 15.60 -13.43 -8.71
N ASP A 57 14.37 -13.93 -8.93
CA ASP A 57 13.14 -13.14 -8.88
C ASP A 57 12.48 -13.27 -7.50
N VAL A 58 11.56 -12.36 -7.16
CA VAL A 58 10.77 -12.49 -5.92
C VAL A 58 9.84 -13.69 -6.05
N ALA A 59 9.95 -14.65 -5.12
CA ALA A 59 9.19 -15.89 -5.15
C ALA A 59 7.69 -15.66 -4.90
N ASN A 60 7.34 -14.81 -3.92
CA ASN A 60 5.97 -14.56 -3.51
C ASN A 60 5.72 -13.08 -3.21
N TRP A 61 4.57 -12.57 -3.68
CA TRP A 61 4.14 -11.17 -3.48
C TRP A 61 2.83 -11.10 -2.70
N GLY A 62 2.82 -10.35 -1.60
CA GLY A 62 1.62 -10.21 -0.77
C GLY A 62 1.60 -8.94 0.06
N ALA A 63 0.93 -8.97 1.20
CA ALA A 63 0.93 -7.90 2.20
C ALA A 63 1.72 -8.32 3.46
N SER A 64 2.42 -7.39 4.11
CA SER A 64 3.34 -7.70 5.24
C SER A 64 2.68 -8.36 6.46
N LEU A 65 3.45 -9.26 7.08
CA LEU A 65 3.18 -9.96 8.34
C LEU A 65 2.89 -9.04 9.55
N ASN A 66 3.32 -7.78 9.51
CA ASN A 66 3.19 -6.92 10.69
C ASN A 66 1.76 -6.39 10.93
N TRP A 67 0.78 -6.73 10.09
CA TRP A 67 -0.54 -6.12 10.10
C TRP A 67 -1.74 -7.05 10.09
N GLY A 68 -1.73 -8.10 9.28
CA GLY A 68 -2.81 -9.11 9.25
C GLY A 68 -2.44 -10.36 10.03
N CYS A 69 -1.19 -10.81 9.89
CA CYS A 69 -0.76 -12.12 10.34
C CYS A 69 0.72 -12.18 10.65
N GLN A 70 1.16 -12.63 11.82
CA GLN A 70 2.60 -12.59 12.19
C GLN A 70 3.41 -13.81 11.74
N ASP A 71 2.77 -14.77 11.08
CA ASP A 71 3.40 -16.01 10.61
C ASP A 71 2.94 -16.37 9.19
N ASP A 72 3.70 -17.26 8.57
CA ASP A 72 3.40 -17.92 7.30
C ASP A 72 2.03 -18.62 7.33
N THR A 73 1.74 -19.35 8.40
CA THR A 73 0.54 -20.19 8.52
C THR A 73 -0.78 -19.44 8.46
N CYS A 74 -0.81 -18.14 8.74
CA CYS A 74 -2.03 -17.37 8.53
C CYS A 74 -1.93 -16.41 7.34
N MET A 75 -0.75 -16.24 6.72
CA MET A 75 -0.62 -15.61 5.40
C MET A 75 -1.14 -16.50 4.27
N ASP A 76 -1.04 -17.81 4.48
CA ASP A 76 -1.39 -18.86 3.54
C ASP A 76 -1.88 -20.07 4.35
N ALA A 77 -3.15 -20.04 4.76
CA ALA A 77 -3.70 -21.03 5.69
C ALA A 77 -3.70 -22.48 5.15
N ASP A 78 -3.71 -22.64 3.83
CA ASP A 78 -3.58 -23.91 3.11
C ASP A 78 -2.12 -24.31 2.82
N ASN A 79 -1.15 -23.41 3.03
CA ASN A 79 0.29 -23.63 2.91
C ASN A 79 0.68 -24.23 1.54
N ASP A 80 0.11 -23.69 0.46
CA ASP A 80 0.36 -24.10 -0.91
C ASP A 80 0.95 -23.00 -1.80
N CYS A 81 1.00 -21.77 -1.29
CA CYS A 81 1.50 -20.56 -1.94
C CYS A 81 0.85 -20.25 -3.29
N SER A 82 -0.30 -20.85 -3.57
CA SER A 82 -1.08 -20.65 -4.79
C SER A 82 -2.15 -19.57 -4.58
N THR A 83 -2.67 -19.43 -3.36
CA THR A 83 -3.66 -18.40 -2.99
C THR A 83 -3.35 -17.74 -1.67
N LEU A 84 -2.66 -16.59 -1.72
CA LEU A 84 -2.39 -15.80 -0.53
C LEU A 84 -3.66 -15.18 0.06
N ASP A 85 -3.87 -15.40 1.36
CA ASP A 85 -4.98 -14.80 2.13
C ASP A 85 -4.85 -13.28 2.24
N TYR A 86 -3.61 -12.75 2.21
CA TYR A 86 -3.33 -11.32 2.20
C TYR A 86 -2.39 -10.94 1.05
N ALA A 87 -2.98 -10.46 -0.04
CA ALA A 87 -2.28 -10.22 -1.30
C ALA A 87 -1.86 -8.75 -1.51
N PHE A 88 -2.67 -7.79 -1.03
CA PHE A 88 -2.45 -6.38 -1.37
C PHE A 88 -2.58 -5.44 -0.17
N ILE A 89 -1.73 -4.42 -0.14
CA ILE A 89 -1.90 -3.22 0.67
C ILE A 89 -2.55 -2.16 -0.21
N GLU A 90 -3.58 -1.49 0.31
CA GLU A 90 -4.25 -0.40 -0.39
C GLU A 90 -4.36 0.84 0.50
N TYR A 91 -4.12 2.02 -0.08
CA TYR A 91 -4.46 3.30 0.55
C TYR A 91 -5.49 4.03 -0.29
N ARG A 92 -6.53 4.53 0.39
CA ARG A 92 -7.60 5.31 -0.22
C ARG A 92 -8.18 6.34 0.73
N LEU A 93 -8.77 7.40 0.20
CA LEU A 93 -9.62 8.25 0.99
C LEU A 93 -10.96 7.57 1.30
N GLY A 94 -11.32 7.53 2.57
CA GLY A 94 -12.58 7.06 3.11
C GLY A 94 -13.55 8.19 3.45
N ALA A 95 -14.69 7.82 4.03
CA ALA A 95 -15.65 8.78 4.54
C ALA A 95 -15.03 9.68 5.63
N ASN A 96 -15.66 10.82 5.91
CA ASN A 96 -15.27 11.75 6.97
C ASN A 96 -13.80 12.23 6.90
N ASN A 97 -13.24 12.36 5.70
CA ASN A 97 -11.87 12.84 5.48
C ASN A 97 -10.83 11.96 6.18
N GLN A 98 -10.99 10.65 6.11
CA GLN A 98 -10.07 9.67 6.69
C GLN A 98 -9.25 9.02 5.59
N LEU A 99 -7.93 9.06 5.67
CA LEU A 99 -7.09 8.18 4.86
C LEU A 99 -7.16 6.80 5.50
N ILE A 100 -7.63 5.82 4.73
CA ILE A 100 -7.79 4.43 5.17
C ILE A 100 -6.67 3.63 4.53
N ARG A 101 -6.04 2.78 5.32
CA ARG A 101 -5.18 1.72 4.82
C ARG A 101 -5.94 0.40 4.91
N ARG A 102 -5.89 -0.42 3.87
CA ARG A 102 -6.56 -1.72 3.78
C ARG A 102 -5.57 -2.81 3.44
N VAL A 103 -5.87 -4.01 3.92
CA VAL A 103 -5.26 -5.25 3.46
C VAL A 103 -6.34 -6.04 2.74
N LEU A 104 -6.05 -6.45 1.51
CA LEU A 104 -6.97 -7.17 0.64
C LEU A 104 -6.44 -8.58 0.37
N ASP A 105 -7.35 -9.54 0.22
CA ASP A 105 -7.06 -10.88 -0.29
C ASP A 105 -6.82 -10.87 -1.82
N ASN A 106 -6.52 -12.03 -2.39
CA ASN A 106 -6.33 -12.16 -3.84
C ASN A 106 -7.60 -11.84 -4.66
N GLY A 107 -8.79 -11.98 -4.06
CA GLY A 107 -10.09 -11.60 -4.63
C GLY A 107 -10.43 -10.12 -4.49
N LEU A 108 -9.53 -9.30 -3.93
CA LEU A 108 -9.73 -7.88 -3.60
C LEU A 108 -10.77 -7.62 -2.50
N THR A 109 -11.15 -8.64 -1.73
CA THR A 109 -11.97 -8.50 -0.52
C THR A 109 -11.13 -7.86 0.57
N THR A 110 -11.72 -6.93 1.33
CA THR A 110 -11.04 -6.33 2.48
C THR A 110 -11.00 -7.33 3.63
N VAL A 111 -9.79 -7.74 4.02
CA VAL A 111 -9.56 -8.62 5.19
C VAL A 111 -9.35 -7.78 6.45
N LYS A 112 -8.70 -6.62 6.31
CA LYS A 112 -8.49 -5.67 7.40
C LYS A 112 -8.45 -4.25 6.88
N ASP A 113 -8.97 -3.31 7.66
CA ASP A 113 -8.75 -1.89 7.46
C ASP A 113 -8.54 -1.14 8.78
N ASP A 114 -8.00 0.06 8.66
CA ASP A 114 -7.84 0.99 9.77
C ASP A 114 -7.81 2.44 9.27
N VAL A 115 -8.13 3.34 10.20
CA VAL A 115 -7.98 4.78 9.97
C VAL A 115 -6.51 5.14 10.14
N PHE A 116 -5.85 5.36 9.02
CA PHE A 116 -4.43 5.69 8.97
C PHE A 116 -4.16 7.16 9.30
N ALA A 117 -5.02 8.06 8.83
CA ALA A 117 -4.98 9.48 9.16
C ALA A 117 -6.38 10.10 9.08
N VAL A 118 -6.60 11.20 9.80
CA VAL A 118 -7.84 11.97 9.80
C VAL A 118 -7.62 13.36 9.22
N HIS A 119 -8.71 14.05 8.88
CA HIS A 119 -8.69 15.38 8.28
C HIS A 119 -7.99 15.45 6.92
N ILE A 120 -7.89 14.33 6.23
CA ILE A 120 -7.33 14.25 4.88
C ILE A 120 -8.43 14.61 3.89
N THR A 121 -8.24 15.69 3.15
CA THR A 121 -9.22 16.19 2.18
C THR A 121 -8.87 15.80 0.75
N ASP A 122 -7.61 15.45 0.50
CA ASP A 122 -7.16 15.01 -0.81
C ASP A 122 -6.01 14.01 -0.70
N PHE A 123 -6.00 13.04 -1.61
CA PHE A 123 -4.98 12.00 -1.73
C PHE A 123 -4.77 11.72 -3.21
N GLN A 124 -3.59 12.04 -3.71
CA GLN A 124 -3.24 11.93 -5.13
C GLN A 124 -1.94 11.15 -5.26
N THR A 125 -1.81 10.39 -6.34
CA THR A 125 -0.68 9.51 -6.59
C THR A 125 -0.26 9.55 -8.04
N GLN A 126 1.05 9.50 -8.28
CA GLN A 126 1.61 9.50 -9.62
C GLN A 126 2.76 8.51 -9.71
N LEU A 127 2.77 7.72 -10.77
CA LEU A 127 3.89 6.87 -11.12
C LEU A 127 4.78 7.62 -12.13
N SER A 128 6.07 7.62 -11.86
CA SER A 128 7.10 8.11 -12.80
C SER A 128 7.08 7.35 -14.13
N ALA A 129 7.55 8.00 -15.20
CA ALA A 129 7.52 7.43 -16.55
C ALA A 129 8.37 6.15 -16.70
N ASP A 130 9.47 6.05 -15.94
CA ASP A 130 10.34 4.88 -15.82
C ASP A 130 9.84 3.87 -14.76
N GLN A 131 8.68 4.15 -14.17
CA GLN A 131 7.98 3.31 -13.19
C GLN A 131 8.82 2.96 -11.97
N ASN A 132 9.85 3.75 -11.63
CA ASN A 132 10.74 3.45 -10.49
C ASN A 132 10.34 4.17 -9.20
N MET A 133 9.51 5.20 -9.32
CA MET A 133 9.16 6.10 -8.24
C MET A 133 7.66 6.39 -8.26
N VAL A 134 7.07 6.33 -7.07
CA VAL A 134 5.70 6.79 -6.82
C VAL A 134 5.76 8.09 -6.04
N THR A 135 5.10 9.11 -6.56
CA THR A 135 4.84 10.36 -5.85
C THR A 135 3.46 10.29 -5.22
N ILE A 136 3.38 10.58 -3.91
CA ILE A 136 2.14 10.64 -3.15
C ILE A 136 1.97 12.07 -2.64
N THR A 137 0.85 12.70 -2.96
CA THR A 137 0.48 14.01 -2.46
C THR A 137 -0.72 13.85 -1.53
N ILE A 138 -0.59 14.31 -0.29
CA ILE A 138 -1.63 14.23 0.73
C ILE A 138 -1.94 15.65 1.20
N THR A 139 -3.20 16.06 1.10
CA THR A 139 -3.66 17.34 1.64
C THR A 139 -4.54 17.09 2.85
N ALA A 140 -4.20 17.73 3.96
CA ALA A 140 -5.02 17.76 5.15
C ALA A 140 -5.63 19.15 5.35
N SER A 141 -6.81 19.23 5.94
CA SER A 141 -7.45 20.50 6.30
C SER A 141 -8.20 20.39 7.62
N THR A 142 -8.03 21.38 8.48
CA THR A 142 -8.76 21.49 9.75
C THR A 142 -9.23 22.92 9.99
N THR A 143 -10.30 23.07 10.78
CA THR A 143 -10.81 24.38 11.20
C THR A 143 -10.33 24.66 12.61
N THR A 144 -9.67 25.80 12.82
CA THR A 144 -9.20 26.19 14.14
C THR A 144 -10.36 26.58 15.05
N VAL A 145 -10.06 26.71 16.36
CA VAL A 145 -11.00 27.25 17.35
C VAL A 145 -11.49 28.67 17.04
N GLN A 146 -10.81 29.39 16.14
CA GLN A 146 -11.18 30.73 15.66
C GLN A 146 -12.00 30.67 14.34
N ASN A 147 -12.49 29.49 13.97
CA ASN A 147 -13.24 29.24 12.74
C ASN A 147 -12.46 29.55 11.45
N ARG A 148 -11.13 29.45 11.49
CA ARG A 148 -10.27 29.61 10.31
C ARG A 148 -9.88 28.24 9.76
N SER A 149 -10.08 28.01 8.46
CA SER A 149 -9.54 26.82 7.80
C SER A 149 -8.02 26.93 7.64
N ILE A 150 -7.31 25.87 8.01
CA ILE A 150 -5.88 25.70 7.76
C ILE A 150 -5.72 24.40 6.97
N SER A 151 -4.95 24.47 5.88
CA SER A 151 -4.58 23.31 5.08
C SER A 151 -3.07 23.15 5.00
N GLU A 152 -2.62 21.89 4.99
CA GLU A 152 -1.23 21.50 4.79
C GLU A 152 -1.18 20.41 3.73
N THR A 153 -0.32 20.57 2.73
CA THR A 153 -0.05 19.55 1.70
C THR A 153 1.34 18.97 1.92
N LYS A 154 1.46 17.64 1.86
CA LYS A 154 2.73 16.92 1.89
C LYS A 154 2.91 16.12 0.62
N ILE A 155 4.11 16.18 0.09
CA ILE A 155 4.54 15.40 -1.07
C ILE A 155 5.59 14.39 -0.60
N LEU A 156 5.42 13.14 -0.98
CA LEU A 156 6.34 12.05 -0.73
C LEU A 156 6.74 11.42 -2.05
N ASN A 157 8.05 11.32 -2.27
CA ASN A 157 8.61 10.58 -3.39
C ASN A 157 9.19 9.27 -2.86
N VAL A 158 8.70 8.15 -3.38
CA VAL A 158 9.03 6.80 -2.90
C VAL A 158 9.64 6.01 -4.05
N LEU A 159 10.94 5.72 -3.94
CA LEU A 159 11.64 4.83 -4.87
C LEU A 159 11.28 3.37 -4.56
N LEU A 160 10.89 2.61 -5.58
CA LEU A 160 10.57 1.18 -5.49
C LEU A 160 11.87 0.36 -5.53
N ARG A 161 12.05 -0.59 -4.61
CA ARG A 161 13.34 -1.31 -4.44
C ARG A 161 13.42 -2.63 -5.16
N ASN A 162 12.31 -3.36 -5.26
CA ASN A 162 12.31 -4.73 -5.75
C ASN A 162 12.07 -4.72 -7.25
N ARG A 163 13.13 -4.46 -8.02
CA ARG A 163 13.10 -4.50 -9.49
C ARG A 163 13.94 -5.70 -9.92
N GLY A 164 13.34 -6.65 -10.65
CA GLY A 164 14.05 -7.73 -11.32
C GLY A 164 15.18 -7.21 -12.20
#